data_AF-A0A944T8T5-F1
#
_entry.id   AF-A0A944T8T5-F1
#
_cell.length_a   1.000
_cell.length_b   1.000
_cell.length_c   1.000
_cell.angle_alpha   90.00
_cell.angle_beta   90.00
_cell.angle_gamma   90.00
#
_symmetry.space_group_name_H-M   'P 1'
#
loop_
_entity.id
_entity.type
_entity.pdbx_description
1 polymer ?
#
loop_
_entity_poly.entity_id
_entity_poly.type
_entity_poly.pdbx_seq_one_letter_code
_entity_poly.pdbx_strand_id
1 'polypeptide(L)'
;MNANLPSSSHGNSLIDAVADWLMDQALGTASLEDLLTECSLRLNAAGVPLWRSAIAFQTLHPLYEAVSLIWYRKSGLQPVGHFPEGVNARTEAWLNSPQYYLISNNLPFLRRRLTGPEAVIDFP
;
A
#
# COMPACT_ATOMS: atom_id res chain seq x y z
N MET A 1 -12.08 22.74 36.88
CA MET A 1 -12.91 22.40 35.70
C MET A 1 -11.96 21.67 34.75
N ASN A 2 -12.05 20.35 34.75
CA ASN A 2 -10.93 19.47 34.41
C ASN A 2 -10.82 19.29 32.89
N ALA A 3 -9.62 19.53 32.36
CA ALA A 3 -9.25 19.14 31.01
C ALA A 3 -9.06 17.62 30.99
N ASN A 4 -9.98 16.91 30.33
CA ASN A 4 -9.78 15.52 29.96
C ASN A 4 -8.99 15.50 28.64
N LEU A 5 -7.71 15.17 28.73
CA LEU A 5 -6.92 14.71 27.58
C LEU A 5 -7.33 13.27 27.28
N PRO A 6 -7.62 12.89 26.02
CA PRO A 6 -7.88 11.49 25.70
C PRO A 6 -6.60 10.68 25.90
N SER A 7 -6.67 9.74 26.84
CA SER A 7 -5.68 8.68 27.05
C SER A 7 -5.73 7.69 25.89
N SER A 8 -4.95 7.93 24.83
CA SER A 8 -4.69 6.90 23.82
C SER A 8 -3.61 5.96 24.35
N SER A 9 -4.04 4.89 25.04
CA SER A 9 -3.17 3.74 25.23
C SER A 9 -2.92 3.11 23.85
N HIS A 10 -1.86 3.55 23.18
CA HIS A 10 -1.26 2.75 22.12
C HIS A 10 -0.76 1.49 22.82
N GLY A 11 -1.56 0.42 22.79
CA GLY A 11 -1.12 -0.87 23.31
C GLY A 11 0.06 -1.28 22.46
N ASN A 12 1.27 -1.20 23.03
CA ASN A 12 2.57 -1.26 22.36
C ASN A 12 2.76 -2.51 21.47
N SER A 13 2.08 -2.56 20.32
CA SER A 13 2.11 -3.69 19.42
C SER A 13 3.24 -3.54 18.43
N LEU A 14 3.71 -4.66 17.89
CA LEU A 14 4.73 -4.63 16.85
C LEU A 14 4.23 -3.86 15.61
N ILE A 15 2.92 -3.80 15.37
CA ILE A 15 2.30 -3.05 14.27
C ILE A 15 2.34 -1.55 14.55
N ASP A 16 2.02 -1.13 15.78
CA ASP A 16 2.09 0.30 16.16
C ASP A 16 3.52 0.82 16.05
N ALA A 17 4.51 0.01 16.42
CA ALA A 17 5.92 0.35 16.22
C ALA A 17 6.30 0.54 14.73
N VAL A 18 5.66 -0.18 13.79
CA VAL A 18 5.85 0.06 12.36
C VAL A 18 5.22 1.40 11.94
N ALA A 19 4.03 1.72 12.47
CA ALA A 19 3.37 2.98 12.19
C ALA A 19 4.17 4.18 12.73
N ASP A 20 4.69 4.08 13.95
CA ASP A 20 5.54 5.10 14.55
C ASP A 20 6.83 5.31 13.74
N TRP A 21 7.46 4.22 13.30
CA TRP A 21 8.62 4.30 12.42
C TRP A 21 8.29 4.99 11.09
N LEU A 22 7.17 4.66 10.45
CA LEU A 22 6.74 5.33 9.21
C LEU A 22 6.54 6.84 9.40
N MET A 23 5.96 7.25 10.54
CA MET A 23 5.76 8.66 10.86
C MET A 23 7.08 9.40 11.08
N ASP A 24 8.07 8.77 11.72
CA ASP A 24 9.41 9.32 11.88
C ASP A 24 10.10 9.50 10.51
N GLN A 25 9.94 8.53 9.60
CA GLN A 25 10.52 8.66 8.26
C GLN A 25 9.83 9.70 7.38
N ALA A 26 8.59 10.12 7.68
CA ALA A 26 7.85 11.09 6.88
C ALA A 26 8.52 12.47 6.83
N LEU A 27 9.37 12.79 7.81
CA LEU A 27 10.19 14.02 7.84
C LEU A 27 11.63 13.78 7.38
N GLY A 28 11.97 12.55 7.00
CA GLY A 28 13.30 12.14 6.60
C GLY A 28 13.57 12.31 5.11
N THR A 29 14.73 11.82 4.66
CA THR A 29 15.18 11.82 3.26
C THR A 29 15.05 10.46 2.59
N ALA A 30 14.30 9.53 3.20
CA ALA A 30 14.14 8.18 2.67
C ALA A 30 13.41 8.21 1.32
N SER A 31 13.88 7.42 0.36
CA SER A 31 13.16 7.24 -0.89
C SER A 31 11.87 6.45 -0.66
N LEU A 32 10.91 6.58 -1.56
CA LEU A 32 9.64 5.90 -1.42
C LEU A 32 9.77 4.38 -1.65
N GLU A 33 10.76 4.01 -2.45
CA GLU A 33 11.26 2.66 -2.68
C GLU A 33 11.76 2.02 -1.38
N ASP A 34 12.57 2.75 -0.61
CA ASP A 34 13.07 2.29 0.69
C ASP A 34 11.92 2.19 1.70
N LEU A 35 11.04 3.19 1.73
CA LEU A 35 9.87 3.21 2.62
C LEU A 35 8.97 2.00 2.39
N LEU A 36 8.61 1.71 1.13
CA LEU A 36 7.77 0.56 0.81
C LEU A 36 8.46 -0.75 1.19
N THR A 37 9.75 -0.88 0.89
CA THR A 37 10.54 -2.08 1.18
C THR A 37 10.61 -2.34 2.68
N GLU A 38 11.08 -1.36 3.45
CA GLU A 38 11.28 -1.46 4.90
C GLU A 38 9.95 -1.62 5.64
N CYS A 39 8.89 -0.90 5.24
CA CYS A 39 7.56 -1.10 5.78
C CYS A 39 7.07 -2.54 5.58
N SER A 40 7.24 -3.09 4.37
CA SER A 40 6.82 -4.45 4.05
C SER A 40 7.59 -5.51 4.83
N LEU A 41 8.89 -5.30 5.06
CA LEU A 41 9.73 -6.17 5.88
C LEU A 41 9.32 -6.10 7.36
N ARG A 42 9.10 -4.90 7.89
CA ARG A 42 8.69 -4.67 9.27
C ARG A 42 7.31 -5.25 9.57
N LEU A 43 6.34 -5.09 8.67
CA LEU A 43 5.01 -5.72 8.81
C LEU A 43 5.11 -7.25 8.81
N ASN A 44 5.96 -7.84 7.97
CA ASN A 44 6.23 -9.28 8.02
C ASN A 44 6.86 -9.70 9.36
N ALA A 45 7.84 -8.96 9.87
CA ALA A 45 8.46 -9.22 11.17
C ALA A 45 7.47 -9.05 12.35
N ALA A 46 6.48 -8.17 12.20
CA ALA A 46 5.38 -7.99 13.14
C ALA A 46 4.29 -9.08 13.05
N GLY A 47 4.46 -10.08 12.18
CA GLY A 47 3.54 -11.22 12.06
C GLY A 47 2.45 -11.06 11.01
N VAL A 48 2.50 -10.02 10.16
CA VAL A 48 1.58 -9.86 9.03
C VAL A 48 2.18 -10.56 7.79
N PRO A 49 1.63 -11.70 7.35
CA PRO A 49 2.22 -12.48 6.26
C PRO A 49 1.94 -11.83 4.89
N LEU A 50 2.69 -10.76 4.56
CA LEU A 50 2.55 -10.05 3.30
C LEU A 50 3.25 -10.82 2.18
N TRP A 51 2.49 -11.11 1.12
CA TRP A 51 3.04 -11.66 -0.12
C TRP A 51 3.44 -10.56 -1.11
N ARG A 52 2.62 -9.50 -1.20
CA ARG A 52 2.79 -8.33 -2.07
C ARG A 52 2.31 -7.07 -1.35
N SER A 53 2.99 -5.96 -1.56
CA SER A 53 2.53 -4.61 -1.24
C SER A 53 2.67 -3.74 -2.48
N ALA A 54 1.77 -2.77 -2.64
CA ALA A 54 1.80 -1.85 -3.77
C ALA A 54 1.31 -0.49 -3.31
N ILE A 55 1.94 0.56 -3.83
CA ILE A 55 1.47 1.93 -3.67
C ILE A 55 1.44 2.56 -5.05
N ALA A 56 0.46 3.43 -5.28
CA ALA A 56 0.40 4.24 -6.48
C ALA A 56 -0.13 5.62 -6.10
N PHE A 57 0.42 6.66 -6.70
CA PHE A 57 0.03 8.04 -6.45
C PHE A 57 0.25 8.86 -7.71
N GLN A 58 -0.57 9.90 -7.84
CA GLN A 58 -0.39 10.88 -8.91
C GLN A 58 0.80 11.76 -8.57
N THR A 59 1.60 12.08 -9.58
CA THR A 59 2.73 13.00 -9.42
C THR A 59 2.39 14.35 -10.03
N LEU A 60 3.03 15.41 -9.57
CA LEU A 60 2.93 16.75 -10.20
C LEU A 60 3.88 16.88 -11.40
N HIS A 61 4.45 15.78 -11.90
CA HIS A 61 5.44 15.80 -12.96
C HIS A 61 4.77 15.98 -14.34
N PRO A 62 5.25 16.90 -15.20
CA PRO A 62 4.65 17.19 -16.52
C PRO A 62 4.87 16.11 -17.60
N LEU A 63 5.22 14.89 -17.21
CA LEU A 63 5.52 13.78 -18.14
C LEU A 63 4.89 12.46 -17.68
N TYR A 64 4.70 12.29 -16.37
CA TYR A 64 4.14 11.08 -15.77
C TYR A 64 2.99 11.47 -14.86
N GLU A 65 1.77 11.06 -15.21
CA GLU A 65 0.58 11.33 -14.40
C GLU A 65 0.61 10.55 -13.07
N ALA A 66 1.22 9.36 -13.08
CA ALA A 66 1.29 8.52 -11.89
C ALA A 66 2.57 7.68 -11.83
N VAL A 67 2.97 7.38 -10.60
CA VAL A 67 4.02 6.42 -10.26
C VAL A 67 3.40 5.29 -9.44
N SER A 68 3.84 4.06 -9.71
CA SER A 68 3.52 2.91 -8.86
C SER A 68 4.76 2.13 -8.46
N LEU A 69 4.80 1.72 -7.20
CA LEU A 69 5.80 0.82 -6.65
C LEU A 69 5.13 -0.47 -6.23
N ILE A 70 5.78 -1.60 -6.54
CA ILE A 70 5.32 -2.93 -6.12
C ILE A 70 6.49 -3.64 -5.47
N TRP A 71 6.26 -4.18 -4.28
CA TRP A 71 7.19 -5.05 -3.60
C TRP A 71 6.58 -6.44 -3.44
N TYR A 72 7.39 -7.46 -3.69
CA TYR A 72 7.03 -8.86 -3.45
C TYR A 72 7.98 -9.47 -2.43
N ARG A 73 7.45 -10.35 -1.59
CA ARG A 73 8.25 -11.04 -0.57
C ARG A 73 9.44 -11.82 -1.12
N LYS A 74 9.30 -12.41 -2.31
CA LYS A 74 10.34 -13.27 -2.91
C LYS A 74 11.36 -12.49 -3.75
N SER A 75 10.92 -11.45 -4.44
CA SER A 75 11.74 -10.74 -5.44
C SER A 75 12.04 -9.29 -5.07
N GLY A 76 11.60 -8.83 -3.89
CA GLY A 76 11.80 -7.47 -3.42
C GLY A 76 11.03 -6.44 -4.24
N LEU A 77 11.54 -5.21 -4.24
CA LEU A 77 10.99 -4.11 -5.02
C LEU A 77 11.16 -4.38 -6.52
N GLN A 78 10.09 -4.15 -7.28
CA GLN A 78 10.09 -4.26 -8.73
C GLN A 78 10.42 -2.91 -9.38
N PRO A 79 10.81 -2.89 -10.68
CA PRO A 79 11.02 -1.65 -11.40
C PRO A 79 9.81 -0.72 -11.30
N VAL A 80 10.09 0.58 -11.12
CA VAL A 80 9.08 1.62 -10.94
C VAL A 80 8.17 1.68 -12.17
N GLY A 81 6.87 1.58 -11.94
CA GLY A 81 5.87 1.78 -12.98
C GLY A 81 5.65 3.28 -13.21
N HIS A 82 5.91 3.75 -14.42
CA HIS A 82 5.62 5.11 -14.84
C HIS A 82 4.45 5.11 -15.82
N PHE A 83 3.40 5.88 -15.53
CA PHE A 83 2.24 6.02 -16.40
C PHE A 83 2.30 7.37 -17.14
N PRO A 84 2.57 7.37 -18.46
CA PRO A 84 2.69 8.60 -19.23
C PRO A 84 1.37 9.37 -19.33
N GLU A 85 1.45 10.68 -19.45
CA GLU A 85 0.29 11.56 -19.65
C GLU A 85 -0.47 11.22 -20.95
N GLY A 86 -1.80 11.17 -20.89
CA GLY A 86 -2.68 10.96 -22.06
C GLY A 86 -2.75 9.53 -22.62
N VAL A 87 -2.02 8.56 -22.06
CA VAL A 87 -2.26 7.14 -22.33
C VAL A 87 -3.48 6.75 -21.52
N ASN A 88 -4.64 6.55 -22.17
CA ASN A 88 -5.91 6.15 -21.56
C ASN A 88 -5.71 5.47 -20.20
N ALA A 89 -5.89 6.21 -19.11
CA ALA A 89 -5.72 5.77 -17.71
C ALA A 89 -6.72 4.66 -17.30
N ARG A 90 -7.38 4.05 -18.27
CA ARG A 90 -8.40 3.02 -18.20
C ARG A 90 -8.02 1.84 -19.11
N THR A 91 -6.83 1.31 -18.95
CA THR A 91 -6.48 0.02 -19.55
C THR A 91 -7.47 -1.05 -19.06
N GLU A 92 -7.75 -2.08 -19.86
CA GLU A 92 -8.61 -3.18 -19.42
C GLU A 92 -8.08 -3.86 -18.16
N ALA A 93 -6.76 -3.99 -18.03
CA ALA A 93 -6.12 -4.50 -16.83
C ALA A 93 -6.41 -3.64 -15.59
N TRP A 94 -6.42 -2.30 -15.72
CA TRP A 94 -6.79 -1.41 -14.62
C TRP A 94 -8.28 -1.49 -14.29
N LEU A 95 -9.15 -1.45 -15.31
CA LEU A 95 -10.61 -1.49 -15.12
C LEU A 95 -11.08 -2.79 -14.46
N ASN A 96 -10.38 -3.89 -14.72
CA ASN A 96 -10.65 -5.19 -14.10
C ASN A 96 -9.80 -5.44 -12.85
N SER A 97 -9.08 -4.44 -12.33
CA SER A 97 -8.19 -4.62 -11.18
C SER A 97 -8.95 -4.50 -9.84
N PRO A 98 -8.48 -5.16 -8.77
CA PRO A 98 -9.04 -4.97 -7.44
C PRO A 98 -8.92 -3.52 -6.93
N GLN A 99 -7.87 -2.80 -7.34
CA GLN A 99 -7.67 -1.40 -6.97
C GLN A 99 -8.77 -0.51 -7.55
N TYR A 100 -9.08 -0.66 -8.84
CA TYR A 100 -10.16 0.08 -9.48
C TYR A 100 -11.52 -0.23 -8.86
N TYR A 101 -11.79 -1.50 -8.56
CA TYR A 101 -13.03 -1.90 -7.88
C TYR A 101 -13.19 -1.23 -6.51
N LEU A 102 -12.15 -1.22 -5.68
CA LEU A 102 -12.15 -0.55 -4.37
C LEU A 102 -12.42 0.96 -4.50
N ILE A 103 -11.71 1.63 -5.41
CA ILE A 103 -11.81 3.08 -5.62
C ILE A 103 -13.20 3.47 -6.15
N SER A 104 -13.66 2.79 -7.21
CA SER A 104 -14.95 3.10 -7.86
C SER A 104 -16.16 2.85 -6.97
N ASN A 105 -16.06 1.91 -6.03
CA ASN A 105 -17.13 1.57 -5.08
C ASN A 105 -16.94 2.23 -3.70
N ASN A 106 -15.92 3.08 -3.54
CA ASN A 106 -15.59 3.75 -2.27
C ASN A 106 -15.47 2.77 -1.08
N LEU A 107 -14.78 1.65 -1.30
CA LEU A 107 -14.59 0.60 -0.28
C LEU A 107 -13.23 0.77 0.41
N PRO A 108 -13.16 0.72 1.75
CA PRO A 108 -11.90 0.90 2.48
C PRO A 108 -10.98 -0.32 2.41
N PHE A 109 -11.55 -1.53 2.25
CA PHE A 109 -10.79 -2.76 2.10
C PHE A 109 -11.61 -3.85 1.43
N LEU A 110 -10.92 -4.82 0.82
CA LEU A 110 -11.50 -6.03 0.25
C LEU A 110 -10.75 -7.25 0.79
N ARG A 111 -11.48 -8.18 1.41
CA ARG A 111 -10.91 -9.45 1.88
C ARG A 111 -11.45 -10.59 1.04
N ARG A 112 -10.55 -11.34 0.42
CA ARG A 112 -10.85 -12.58 -0.32
C ARG A 112 -9.90 -13.67 0.10
N ARG A 113 -10.42 -14.89 0.14
CA ARG A 113 -9.58 -16.09 0.22
C ARG A 113 -9.14 -16.40 -1.21
N LEU A 114 -7.85 -16.47 -1.46
CA LEU A 114 -7.29 -16.69 -2.80
C LEU A 114 -6.93 -18.17 -3.08
N THR A 115 -7.07 -19.05 -2.08
CA THR A 115 -6.68 -20.46 -2.17
C THR A 115 -7.66 -21.38 -1.43
N GLY A 116 -7.72 -22.65 -1.83
CA GLY A 116 -8.59 -23.66 -1.22
C GLY A 116 -10.02 -23.67 -1.77
N PRO A 117 -10.89 -24.54 -1.24
CA PRO A 117 -12.24 -24.76 -1.79
C PRO A 117 -13.17 -23.54 -1.74
N GLU A 118 -12.90 -22.63 -0.80
CA GLU A 118 -13.66 -21.39 -0.60
C GLU A 118 -12.97 -20.18 -1.27
N ALA A 119 -12.08 -20.42 -2.24
CA ALA A 119 -11.41 -19.36 -2.95
C ALA A 119 -12.41 -18.54 -3.79
N VAL A 120 -12.23 -17.22 -3.77
CA VAL A 120 -13.01 -16.27 -4.55
C VAL A 120 -12.05 -15.41 -5.35
N ILE A 121 -12.01 -15.64 -6.67
CA ILE A 121 -11.12 -14.98 -7.62
C ILE A 121 -11.96 -14.03 -8.48
N ASP A 122 -12.19 -12.82 -7.96
CA ASP A 122 -13.02 -11.80 -8.60
C ASP A 122 -12.30 -11.06 -9.75
N PHE A 123 -10.96 -11.11 -9.77
CA PHE A 123 -10.10 -10.31 -10.64
C PHE A 123 -9.06 -11.21 -11.33
N PRO A 124 -8.65 -10.88 -12.57
CA PRO A 124 -7.63 -11.62 -13.33
C PRO A 124 -6.22 -11.52 -12.73
#